data_AF-A0A524I3R7-F1
#
_entry.id   AF-A0A524I3R7-F1
#
_cell.length_a   1.000
_cell.length_b   1.000
_cell.length_c   1.000
_cell.angle_alpha   90.00
_cell.angle_beta   90.00
_cell.angle_gamma   90.00
#
_symmetry.space_group_name_H-M   'P 1'
#
loop_
_entity.id
_entity.type
_entity.pdbx_description
1 polymer ?
#
loop_
_entity_poly.entity_id
_entity_poly.type
_entity_poly.pdbx_seq_one_letter_code
_entity_poly.pdbx_strand_id
1 'polypeptide(L)'
;MNSKEGKLVMIKERVPLRTHEMLRRELKKGRKALYISKHSPRQLEMQFKPVKDNMTALWLSPRTEDDCIPPMNLQRFEQSIVDFLKDNDDSIVVLNGLDVLYMWNGIRPVINSIKRTKGTLGNAEFVISLDPKEYYPGYVGALERISDEVVCT
;
A
#
# COMPACT_ATOMS: atom_id res chain seq x y z
N MET A 1 -0.55 13.56 25.34
CA MET A 1 -1.00 12.52 24.40
C MET A 1 0.16 12.27 23.45
N ASN A 2 0.76 11.08 23.47
CA ASN A 2 1.77 10.72 22.47
C ASN A 2 1.03 10.46 21.16
N SER A 3 1.02 11.44 20.25
CA SER A 3 0.55 11.19 18.88
C SER A 3 1.46 10.14 18.26
N LYS A 4 0.88 9.04 17.77
CA LYS A 4 1.61 7.97 17.11
C LYS A 4 1.97 8.46 15.70
N GLU A 5 3.24 8.77 15.45
CA GLU A 5 3.68 9.17 14.11
C GLU A 5 3.44 8.03 13.11
N GLY A 6 2.91 8.39 11.94
CA GLY A 6 2.65 7.45 10.86
C GLY A 6 3.93 6.80 10.37
N LYS A 7 3.86 5.52 10.03
CA LYS A 7 5.04 4.71 9.70
C LYS A 7 4.91 4.02 8.35
N LEU A 8 6.04 3.93 7.65
CA LEU A 8 6.22 3.11 6.46
C LEU A 8 6.80 1.75 6.87
N VAL A 9 6.01 0.69 6.71
CA VAL A 9 6.39 -0.69 6.99
C VAL A 9 6.58 -1.43 5.68
N MET A 10 7.71 -2.09 5.52
CA MET A 10 7.98 -2.98 4.39
C MET A 10 7.89 -4.43 4.85
N ILE A 11 7.06 -5.23 4.18
CA ILE A 11 6.95 -6.67 4.40
C ILE A 11 7.50 -7.37 3.17
N LYS A 12 8.61 -8.08 3.36
CA LYS A 12 9.22 -8.93 2.34
C LYS A 12 8.60 -10.31 2.40
N GLU A 13 7.75 -10.63 1.43
CA GLU A 13 7.01 -11.88 1.36
C GLU A 13 6.73 -12.25 -0.10
N ARG A 14 6.85 -13.54 -0.45
CA ARG A 14 6.59 -14.03 -1.82
C ARG A 14 5.15 -13.78 -2.28
N VAL A 15 4.21 -13.93 -1.35
CA VAL A 15 2.78 -13.71 -1.50
C VAL A 15 2.29 -12.95 -0.27
N PRO A 16 1.25 -12.09 -0.37
CA PRO A 16 0.86 -11.17 0.69
C PRO A 16 0.16 -11.83 1.90
N LEU A 17 0.59 -13.02 2.34
CA LEU A 17 -0.06 -13.80 3.38
C LEU A 17 0.00 -13.10 4.74
N ARG A 18 1.16 -12.59 5.12
CA ARG A 18 1.34 -11.90 6.42
C ARG A 18 0.68 -10.54 6.39
N THR A 19 0.78 -9.83 5.27
CA THR A 19 0.02 -8.59 5.05
C THR A 19 -1.48 -8.83 5.21
N HIS A 20 -2.03 -9.90 4.59
CA HIS A 20 -3.45 -10.21 4.69
C HIS A 20 -3.86 -10.65 6.09
N GLU A 21 -3.04 -11.42 6.80
CA GLU A 21 -3.31 -11.82 8.17
C GLU A 21 -3.37 -10.60 9.10
N MET A 22 -2.36 -9.73 9.04
CA MET A 22 -2.32 -8.48 9.80
C MET A 22 -3.54 -7.63 9.47
N LEU A 23 -3.82 -7.42 8.18
CA LEU A 23 -4.92 -6.58 7.75
C LEU A 23 -6.27 -7.12 8.23
N ARG A 24 -6.51 -8.44 8.13
CA ARG A 24 -7.75 -9.03 8.66
C ARG A 24 -7.92 -8.79 10.15
N ARG A 25 -6.85 -8.87 10.96
CA ARG A 25 -6.91 -8.60 12.41
C ARG A 25 -7.30 -7.15 12.69
N GLU A 26 -6.75 -6.21 11.94
CA GLU A 26 -7.02 -4.77 12.12
C GLU A 26 -8.42 -4.38 11.61
N LEU A 27 -8.84 -4.91 10.46
CA LEU A 27 -10.19 -4.69 9.93
C LEU A 27 -11.28 -5.25 10.86
N LYS A 28 -11.02 -6.37 11.57
CA LYS A 28 -11.95 -6.90 12.60
C LYS A 28 -12.13 -5.96 13.78
N LYS A 29 -11.14 -5.11 14.07
CA LYS A 29 -11.23 -4.10 15.14
C LYS A 29 -11.92 -2.82 14.68
N GLY A 30 -12.36 -2.75 13.42
CA GLY A 30 -13.02 -1.57 12.85
C GLY A 30 -12.06 -0.57 12.19
N ARG A 31 -10.74 -0.81 12.21
CA ARG A 31 -9.76 0.08 11.60
C ARG A 31 -9.99 0.11 10.09
N LYS A 32 -10.01 1.30 9.49
CA LYS A 32 -10.23 1.47 8.06
C LYS A 32 -8.95 1.22 7.28
N ALA A 33 -9.07 0.64 6.09
CA ALA A 33 -7.92 0.42 5.22
C ALA A 33 -8.17 0.77 3.76
N LEU A 34 -7.14 1.29 3.11
CA LEU A 34 -7.03 1.40 1.67
C LEU A 34 -6.06 0.34 1.16
N TYR A 35 -6.51 -0.54 0.27
CA TYR A 35 -5.66 -1.54 -0.35
C TYR A 35 -5.50 -1.24 -1.84
N ILE A 36 -4.28 -0.86 -2.24
CA ILE A 36 -3.88 -0.63 -3.62
C ILE A 36 -3.18 -1.90 -4.13
N SER A 37 -3.82 -2.57 -5.08
CA SER A 37 -3.49 -3.92 -5.52
C SER A 37 -3.09 -3.96 -7.00
N LYS A 38 -2.26 -4.93 -7.38
CA LYS A 38 -2.06 -5.33 -8.78
C LYS A 38 -3.18 -6.23 -9.34
N HIS A 39 -4.07 -6.70 -8.46
CA HIS A 39 -5.25 -7.49 -8.80
C HIS A 39 -6.53 -6.67 -8.63
N SER A 40 -7.58 -7.02 -9.38
CA SER A 40 -8.87 -6.32 -9.32
C SER A 40 -9.52 -6.35 -7.93
N PRO A 41 -10.37 -5.37 -7.58
CA PRO A 41 -11.02 -5.32 -6.27
C PRO A 41 -11.87 -6.56 -6.01
N ARG A 42 -12.58 -7.05 -7.03
CA ARG A 42 -13.35 -8.31 -6.96
C ARG A 42 -12.51 -9.50 -6.50
N GLN A 43 -11.28 -9.65 -7.01
CA GLN A 43 -10.39 -10.74 -6.61
C GLN A 43 -9.87 -10.58 -5.18
N LEU A 44 -9.63 -9.33 -4.76
CA LEU A 44 -9.14 -9.02 -3.43
C LEU A 44 -10.24 -9.20 -2.38
N GLU A 45 -11.43 -8.64 -2.60
CA GLU A 45 -12.56 -8.70 -1.67
C GLU A 45 -12.99 -10.12 -1.32
N MET A 46 -12.87 -11.06 -2.26
CA MET A 46 -13.14 -12.47 -1.98
C MET A 46 -12.25 -13.04 -0.85
N GLN A 47 -11.04 -12.50 -0.67
CA GLN A 47 -10.08 -12.91 0.36
C GLN A 47 -10.32 -12.23 1.72
N PHE A 48 -11.20 -11.22 1.75
CA PHE A 48 -11.51 -10.39 2.92
C PHE A 48 -13.01 -10.37 3.28
N LYS A 49 -13.85 -11.22 2.67
CA LYS A 49 -15.32 -11.22 2.81
C LYS A 49 -15.87 -10.89 4.20
N PRO A 50 -15.37 -11.46 5.33
CA PRO A 50 -15.94 -11.18 6.65
C PRO A 50 -15.68 -9.76 7.18
N VAL A 51 -14.77 -9.01 6.56
CA VAL A 51 -14.26 -7.72 7.05
C VAL A 51 -14.13 -6.66 5.96
N LYS A 52 -14.63 -6.96 4.76
CA LYS A 52 -14.41 -6.13 3.56
C LYS A 52 -14.99 -4.73 3.68
N ASP A 53 -16.02 -4.51 4.49
CA ASP A 53 -16.71 -3.21 4.63
C ASP A 53 -15.84 -2.16 5.34
N ASN A 54 -14.73 -2.58 5.96
CA ASN A 54 -13.71 -1.68 6.52
C ASN A 54 -12.55 -1.42 5.55
N MET A 55 -12.62 -1.93 4.32
CA MET A 55 -11.55 -1.85 3.33
C MET A 55 -12.04 -1.25 2.01
N THR A 56 -11.39 -0.20 1.56
CA THR A 56 -11.49 0.30 0.19
C THR A 56 -10.42 -0.36 -0.65
N ALA A 57 -10.77 -0.91 -1.82
CA ALA A 57 -9.83 -1.58 -2.71
C ALA A 57 -9.69 -0.79 -4.02
N LEU A 58 -8.45 -0.48 -4.42
CA LEU A 58 -8.11 0.16 -5.68
C LEU A 58 -7.16 -0.72 -6.49
N TRP A 59 -7.29 -0.68 -7.81
CA TRP A 59 -6.51 -1.51 -8.73
C TRP A 59 -5.55 -0.68 -9.56
N LEU A 60 -4.27 -1.06 -9.54
CA LEU A 60 -3.25 -0.53 -10.44
C LEU A 60 -3.47 -1.06 -11.85
N SER A 61 -4.19 -0.29 -12.66
CA SER A 61 -4.70 -0.70 -13.97
C SER A 61 -4.86 0.51 -14.90
N PRO A 62 -4.50 0.41 -16.20
CA PRO A 62 -4.67 1.50 -17.15
C PRO A 62 -6.14 1.73 -17.56
N ARG A 63 -7.07 0.96 -17.00
CA ARG A 63 -8.49 1.11 -17.28
C ARG A 63 -9.07 2.38 -16.64
N THR A 64 -10.26 2.76 -17.10
CA THR A 64 -10.91 4.03 -16.74
C THR A 64 -12.03 3.86 -15.71
N GLU A 65 -12.12 2.72 -15.03
CA GLU A 65 -13.11 2.53 -13.96
C GLU A 65 -12.72 3.30 -12.69
N ASP A 66 -13.72 3.65 -11.86
CA ASP A 66 -13.52 4.49 -10.67
C ASP A 66 -12.63 3.83 -9.60
N ASP A 67 -12.59 2.50 -9.59
CA ASP A 67 -11.76 1.69 -8.68
C ASP A 67 -10.34 1.47 -9.21
N CYS A 68 -9.95 2.16 -10.29
CA CYS A 68 -8.63 2.04 -10.91
C CYS A 68 -7.75 3.27 -10.66
N ILE A 69 -6.47 3.00 -10.41
CA ILE A 69 -5.39 3.98 -10.45
C ILE A 69 -4.52 3.63 -11.67
N PRO A 70 -4.45 4.51 -12.69
CA PRO A 70 -3.54 4.34 -13.80
C PRO A 70 -2.08 4.29 -13.31
N PRO A 71 -1.31 3.21 -13.53
CA PRO A 71 0.00 3.04 -12.91
C PRO A 71 1.03 4.09 -13.33
N MET A 72 0.90 4.63 -14.54
CA MET A 72 1.73 5.74 -15.05
C MET A 72 1.44 7.08 -14.38
N ASN A 73 0.35 7.18 -13.60
CA ASN A 73 -0.08 8.40 -12.96
C ASN A 73 0.22 8.37 -11.44
N LEU A 74 1.50 8.58 -11.10
CA LEU A 74 1.95 8.63 -9.69
C LEU A 74 1.26 9.75 -8.89
N GLN A 75 0.86 10.84 -9.55
CA GLN A 75 0.11 11.90 -8.89
C GLN A 75 -1.28 11.42 -8.45
N ARG A 76 -1.97 10.65 -9.30
CA ARG A 76 -3.25 10.03 -8.93
C ARG A 76 -3.07 9.01 -7.81
N PHE A 77 -2.01 8.20 -7.85
CA PHE A 77 -1.66 7.29 -6.77
C PHE A 77 -1.49 8.02 -5.42
N GLU A 78 -0.70 9.09 -5.40
CA GLU A 78 -0.50 9.92 -4.20
C GLU A 78 -1.81 10.56 -3.73
N GLN A 79 -2.60 11.12 -4.66
CA GLN A 79 -3.86 11.78 -4.35
C GLN A 79 -4.89 10.81 -3.76
N SER A 80 -5.00 9.59 -4.30
CA SER A 80 -5.91 8.56 -3.76
C SER A 80 -5.59 8.21 -2.31
N ILE A 81 -4.32 8.19 -1.94
CA ILE A 81 -3.90 7.95 -0.55
C ILE A 81 -4.25 9.17 0.31
N VAL A 82 -3.92 10.37 -0.14
CA VAL A 82 -4.24 11.61 0.58
C VAL A 82 -5.74 11.76 0.82
N ASP A 83 -6.57 11.48 -0.18
CA ASP A 83 -8.03 11.58 -0.07
C ASP A 83 -8.58 10.56 0.92
N PHE A 84 -8.08 9.32 0.90
CA PHE A 84 -8.44 8.32 1.91
C PHE A 84 -8.06 8.75 3.33
N LEU A 85 -6.86 9.31 3.52
CA LEU A 85 -6.36 9.71 4.84
C LEU A 85 -7.11 10.90 5.45
N LYS A 86 -7.70 11.79 4.62
CA LYS A 86 -8.49 12.93 5.11
C LYS A 86 -9.68 12.51 5.97
N ASP A 87 -10.32 11.40 5.60
CA ASP A 87 -11.54 10.92 6.25
C ASP A 87 -11.27 9.78 7.25
N ASN A 88 -10.04 9.28 7.33
CA ASN A 88 -9.69 8.07 8.08
C ASN A 88 -8.39 8.26 8.87
N ASP A 89 -8.47 8.92 10.03
CA ASP A 89 -7.36 8.98 11.00
C ASP A 89 -7.06 7.57 11.57
N ASP A 90 -5.81 7.34 11.96
CA ASP A 90 -5.29 6.04 12.43
C ASP A 90 -5.70 4.84 11.53
N SER A 91 -5.54 4.98 10.22
CA SER A 91 -5.89 3.97 9.22
C SER A 91 -4.68 3.19 8.68
N ILE A 92 -4.94 2.24 7.78
CA ILE A 92 -3.89 1.44 7.12
C ILE A 92 -3.96 1.63 5.61
N VAL A 93 -2.84 1.95 4.98
CA VAL A 93 -2.68 1.93 3.54
C VAL A 93 -1.82 0.72 3.19
N VAL A 94 -2.27 -0.12 2.27
CA VAL A 94 -1.51 -1.27 1.77
C VAL A 94 -1.20 -1.06 0.30
N LEU A 95 0.07 -1.22 -0.08
CA LEU A 95 0.50 -1.33 -1.47
C LEU A 95 1.00 -2.74 -1.74
N ASN A 96 0.27 -3.47 -2.58
CA ASN A 96 0.65 -4.77 -3.13
C ASN A 96 0.55 -4.71 -4.66
N GLY A 97 1.55 -4.11 -5.28
CA GLY A 97 1.62 -3.91 -6.73
C GLY A 97 2.75 -2.97 -7.13
N LEU A 98 3.81 -2.98 -6.33
CA LEU A 98 4.93 -2.08 -6.49
C LEU A 98 5.70 -2.35 -7.80
N ASP A 99 5.69 -3.60 -8.25
CA ASP A 99 6.15 -4.09 -9.55
C ASP A 99 5.43 -3.38 -10.70
N VAL A 100 4.12 -3.17 -10.57
CA VAL A 100 3.32 -2.46 -11.57
C VAL A 100 3.76 -1.00 -11.63
N LEU A 101 3.83 -0.28 -10.50
CA LEU A 101 4.29 1.11 -10.49
C LEU A 101 5.71 1.26 -11.05
N TYR A 102 6.60 0.36 -10.65
CA TYR A 102 7.97 0.32 -11.11
C TYR A 102 8.07 0.12 -12.63
N MET A 103 7.33 -0.85 -13.19
CA MET A 103 7.36 -1.15 -14.62
C MET A 103 6.98 0.05 -15.49
N TRP A 104 6.05 0.89 -15.04
CA TRP A 104 5.57 2.05 -15.79
C TRP A 104 6.40 3.31 -15.59
N ASN A 105 7.03 3.51 -14.43
CA ASN A 105 7.65 4.79 -14.08
C ASN A 105 9.17 4.70 -13.81
N GLY A 106 9.72 3.50 -13.66
CA GLY A 106 11.08 3.28 -13.20
C GLY A 106 11.27 3.50 -11.70
N ILE A 107 12.45 3.15 -11.19
CA ILE A 107 12.75 3.11 -9.74
C ILE A 107 12.59 4.48 -9.09
N ARG A 108 13.31 5.49 -9.60
CA ARG A 108 13.49 6.77 -8.92
C ARG A 108 12.16 7.53 -8.75
N PRO A 109 11.28 7.62 -9.77
CA PRO A 109 9.97 8.25 -9.60
C PRO A 109 9.10 7.56 -8.54
N VAL A 110 9.08 6.22 -8.52
CA VAL A 110 8.29 5.44 -7.54
C VAL A 110 8.80 5.65 -6.11
N ILE A 111 10.11 5.57 -5.89
CA ILE A 111 10.70 5.85 -4.57
C ILE A 111 10.37 7.28 -4.10
N ASN A 112 10.45 8.27 -5.00
CA ASN A 112 10.13 9.65 -4.65
C ASN A 112 8.63 9.83 -4.34
N SER A 113 7.76 9.11 -5.05
CA SER A 113 6.33 9.07 -4.79
C SER A 113 6.04 8.50 -3.40
N ILE A 114 6.61 7.34 -3.05
CA ILE A 114 6.48 6.73 -1.71
C ILE A 114 7.00 7.66 -0.62
N LYS A 115 8.12 8.36 -0.83
CA LYS A 115 8.63 9.34 0.13
C LYS A 115 7.67 10.50 0.35
N ARG A 116 7.04 11.03 -0.71
CA ARG A 116 6.03 12.08 -0.60
C ARG A 116 4.80 11.58 0.17
N THR A 117 4.29 10.40 -0.19
CA THR A 117 3.18 9.75 0.52
C THR A 117 3.51 9.51 2.00
N LYS A 118 4.74 9.09 2.32
CA LYS A 118 5.19 8.92 3.72
C LYS A 118 5.04 10.23 4.51
N GLY A 119 5.36 11.36 3.89
CA GLY A 119 5.20 12.69 4.50
C GLY A 119 3.76 13.11 4.78
N THR A 120 2.76 12.38 4.27
CA THR A 120 1.33 12.70 4.45
C THR A 120 0.60 11.73 5.38
N LEU A 121 1.29 10.78 6.03
CA LEU A 121 0.63 9.67 6.74
C LEU A 121 -0.13 10.08 8.00
N GLY A 122 0.19 11.21 8.64
CA GLY A 122 -0.43 11.56 9.93
C GLY A 122 -0.16 10.46 10.96
N ASN A 123 -1.21 9.80 11.46
CA ASN A 123 -1.10 8.64 12.36
C ASN A 123 -1.24 7.27 11.65
N ALA A 124 -1.39 7.26 10.31
CA ALA A 124 -1.65 6.04 9.55
C ALA A 124 -0.40 5.18 9.34
N GLU A 125 -0.63 3.89 9.05
CA GLU A 125 0.42 2.93 8.70
C GLU A 125 0.40 2.67 7.21
N PHE A 126 1.53 2.86 6.52
CA PHE A 126 1.69 2.51 5.12
C PHE A 126 2.49 1.22 5.00
N VAL A 127 1.84 0.15 4.56
CA VAL A 127 2.42 -1.19 4.43
C VAL A 127 2.69 -1.49 2.96
N ILE A 128 3.95 -1.74 2.62
CA ILE A 128 4.36 -2.20 1.29
C ILE A 128 4.65 -3.70 1.37
N SER A 129 3.89 -4.49 0.62
CA SER A 129 4.07 -5.93 0.48
C SER A 129 4.75 -6.24 -0.85
N LEU A 130 5.93 -6.86 -0.82
CA LEU A 130 6.68 -7.21 -2.02
C LEU A 130 7.49 -8.50 -1.87
N ASP A 131 7.64 -9.25 -2.96
CA ASP A 131 8.61 -10.35 -3.05
C ASP A 131 9.98 -9.79 -3.42
N PRO A 132 10.99 -9.81 -2.54
CA PRO A 132 12.30 -9.23 -2.84
C PRO A 132 13.00 -9.87 -4.06
N LYS A 133 12.61 -11.07 -4.47
CA LYS A 133 13.18 -11.77 -5.65
C LYS A 133 12.66 -11.22 -6.98
N GLU A 134 11.49 -10.58 -6.98
CA GLU A 134 10.88 -9.98 -8.17
C GLU A 134 11.48 -8.60 -8.50
N TYR A 135 12.44 -8.12 -7.71
CA TYR A 135 13.02 -6.79 -7.87
C TYR A 135 14.55 -6.80 -7.87
N TYR A 136 15.11 -5.80 -8.54
CA TYR A 136 16.54 -5.53 -8.47
C TYR A 136 16.99 -5.26 -7.02
N PRO A 137 18.11 -5.83 -6.53
CA PRO A 137 18.57 -5.64 -5.15
C PRO A 137 18.74 -4.18 -4.72
N GLY A 138 19.20 -3.31 -5.63
CA GLY A 138 19.31 -1.87 -5.35
C GLY A 138 17.97 -1.18 -5.15
N TYR A 139 16.88 -1.70 -5.73
CA TYR A 139 15.53 -1.20 -5.52
C TYR A 139 15.01 -1.58 -4.14
N VAL A 140 15.15 -2.87 -3.79
CA VAL A 140 14.81 -3.38 -2.44
C VAL A 140 15.56 -2.58 -1.38
N GLY A 141 16.88 -2.39 -1.55
CA GLY A 141 17.68 -1.58 -0.64
C GLY A 141 17.29 -0.10 -0.58
N ALA A 142 16.75 0.46 -1.66
CA ALA A 142 16.24 1.85 -1.64
C ALA A 142 14.93 1.97 -0.84
N LEU A 143 14.06 0.97 -0.92
CA LEU A 143 12.83 0.90 -0.11
C LEU A 143 13.12 0.65 1.36
N GLU A 144 14.04 -0.26 1.67
CA GLU A 144 14.48 -0.53 3.04
C GLU A 144 15.00 0.74 3.71
N ARG A 145 15.80 1.53 2.99
CA ARG A 145 16.36 2.81 3.49
C ARG A 145 15.32 3.88 3.82
N ILE A 146 14.12 3.81 3.25
CA ILE A 146 13.04 4.79 3.51
C ILE A 146 11.98 4.26 4.47
N SER A 147 11.97 2.95 4.71
CA SER A 147 11.03 2.28 5.61
C SER A 147 11.45 2.46 7.06
N ASP A 148 10.49 2.65 7.94
CA ASP A 148 10.71 2.72 9.39
C ASP A 148 10.84 1.33 10.01
N GLU A 149 10.19 0.34 9.38
CA GLU A 149 10.20 -1.05 9.81
C GLU A 149 10.33 -1.97 8.58
N VAL A 150 11.17 -2.99 8.68
CA VAL A 150 11.32 -4.03 7.65
C VAL A 150 11.08 -5.40 8.29
N VAL A 151 10.06 -6.11 7.79
CA VAL A 151 9.68 -7.45 8.24
C VAL A 151 10.06 -8.46 7.17
N CYS A 152 10.90 -9.42 7.52
CA CYS A 152 11.25 -10.56 6.67
C CYS A 152 10.42 -11.77 7.09
N THR A 153 9.79 -12.46 6.13
CA THR A 153 8.97 -13.65 6.36
C THR A 153 9.50 -14.87 5.63
#